data_AF-A0AAE0WTX4-F1
#
_entry.id   AF-A0AAE0WTX4-F1
#
_cell.length_a   1.000
_cell.length_b   1.000
_cell.length_c   1.000
_cell.angle_alpha   90.00
_cell.angle_beta   90.00
_cell.angle_gamma   90.00
#
_symmetry.space_group_name_H-M   'P 1'
#
loop_
_entity.id
_entity.type
_entity.pdbx_description
1 polymer ?
#
loop_
_entity_poly.entity_id
_entity_poly.type
_entity_poly.pdbx_seq_one_letter_code
_entity_poly.pdbx_strand_id
1 'polypeptide(L)'
;MSALRMPFIARQAPFRAIGGASRSFQSCRVLAVGKESALHNEGRPEEVEAHKQDQLQKQKEGKGHWKDELASDSESIVKADRGETGTSAKDNIKELQKETEKLANEKKI
;
A
#
# COMPACT_ATOMS: atom_id res chain seq x y z
N MET A 1 12.76 43.40 -49.02
CA MET A 1 12.73 43.40 -47.54
C MET A 1 11.31 43.71 -47.09
N SER A 2 10.87 43.09 -45.99
CA SER A 2 9.64 43.35 -45.23
C SER A 2 8.37 42.59 -45.65
N ALA A 3 8.13 41.48 -44.96
CA ALA A 3 6.78 40.97 -44.69
C ALA A 3 6.57 41.10 -43.18
N LEU A 4 5.76 42.08 -42.77
CA LEU A 4 5.35 42.31 -41.38
C LEU A 4 4.43 41.17 -40.94
N ARG A 5 4.92 40.32 -40.04
CA ARG A 5 4.16 39.24 -39.40
C ARG A 5 3.53 39.80 -38.12
N MET A 6 2.24 40.08 -38.15
CA MET A 6 1.46 40.45 -36.96
C MET A 6 1.15 39.20 -36.11
N PRO A 7 1.37 39.19 -34.78
CA PRO A 7 0.83 38.15 -33.92
C PRO A 7 -0.61 38.48 -33.51
N PHE A 8 -1.55 37.59 -33.84
CA PHE A 8 -2.88 37.59 -33.25
C PHE A 8 -2.79 37.22 -31.77
N ILE A 9 -3.07 38.17 -30.88
CA ILE A 9 -3.21 37.92 -29.44
C ILE A 9 -4.61 37.32 -29.21
N ALA A 10 -4.69 36.00 -29.09
CA ALA A 10 -5.91 35.33 -28.66
C ALA A 10 -6.12 35.57 -27.15
N ARG A 11 -7.12 36.37 -26.80
CA ARG A 11 -7.61 36.53 -25.42
C ARG A 11 -8.21 35.20 -24.94
N GLN A 12 -7.51 34.48 -24.06
CA GLN A 12 -8.11 33.38 -23.31
C GLN A 12 -9.00 33.96 -22.20
N ALA A 13 -10.31 33.74 -22.28
CA ALA A 13 -11.21 33.99 -21.16
C ALA A 13 -11.02 32.87 -20.11
N PRO A 14 -10.96 33.17 -18.80
CA PRO A 14 -10.91 32.12 -17.80
C PRO A 14 -12.27 31.44 -17.72
N PHE A 15 -12.35 30.18 -18.14
CA PHE A 15 -13.44 29.29 -17.77
C PHE A 15 -13.54 29.24 -16.24
N ARG A 16 -14.53 29.91 -15.65
CA ARG A 16 -14.90 29.67 -14.25
C ARG A 16 -15.68 28.36 -14.19
N ALA A 17 -14.98 27.27 -13.90
CA ALA A 17 -15.62 26.04 -13.46
C ALA A 17 -16.15 26.26 -12.03
N ILE A 18 -17.47 26.47 -11.90
CA ILE A 18 -18.15 26.33 -10.61
C ILE A 18 -18.34 24.82 -10.42
N GLY A 19 -17.32 24.16 -9.85
CA GLY A 19 -17.44 22.77 -9.42
C GLY A 19 -18.43 22.67 -8.27
N GLY A 20 -19.61 22.09 -8.52
CA GLY A 20 -20.57 21.77 -7.47
C GLY A 20 -19.93 20.83 -6.45
N ALA A 21 -20.11 21.11 -5.16
CA ALA A 21 -19.63 20.26 -4.08
C ALA A 21 -20.39 18.93 -4.07
N SER A 22 -19.89 17.95 -4.82
CA SER A 22 -20.29 16.55 -4.67
C SER A 22 -19.76 16.05 -3.33
N ARG A 23 -20.62 16.02 -2.30
CA ARG A 23 -20.30 15.35 -1.04
C ARG A 23 -20.49 13.86 -1.28
N SER A 24 -19.40 13.14 -1.54
CA SER A 24 -19.44 11.67 -1.60
C SER A 24 -19.74 11.11 -0.21
N PHE A 25 -20.57 10.07 -0.13
CA PHE A 25 -21.00 9.45 1.13
C PHE A 25 -19.90 8.62 1.81
N GLN A 26 -18.65 8.72 1.37
CA GLN A 26 -17.56 7.92 1.92
C GLN A 26 -16.22 8.65 1.74
N SER A 27 -15.95 9.64 2.58
CA SER A 27 -14.61 10.19 2.74
C SER A 27 -13.98 9.65 4.02
N CYS A 28 -13.32 8.50 3.93
CA CYS A 28 -12.40 8.09 4.99
C CYS A 28 -11.12 8.93 4.91
N ARG A 29 -10.55 9.29 6.05
CA ARG A 29 -9.22 9.90 6.10
C ARG A 29 -8.21 8.82 5.72
N VAL A 30 -7.45 9.04 4.65
CA VAL A 30 -6.28 8.21 4.35
C VAL A 30 -5.24 8.50 5.42
N LEU A 31 -5.04 7.56 6.34
CA LEU A 31 -3.94 7.59 7.29
C LEU A 31 -2.86 6.67 6.73
N ALA A 32 -1.63 7.16 6.64
CA ALA A 32 -0.47 6.34 6.30
C ALA A 32 -0.04 5.52 7.54
N VAL A 33 -0.95 4.66 8.01
CA VAL A 33 -0.65 3.69 9.06
C VAL A 33 -0.23 2.42 8.33
N GLY A 34 0.88 1.82 8.75
CA GLY A 34 1.22 0.46 8.34
C GLY A 34 0.25 -0.53 9.00
N LYS A 35 0.75 -1.72 9.29
CA LYS A 35 -0.02 -2.76 9.98
C LYS A 35 -0.57 -2.27 11.33
N GLU A 36 -1.90 -2.29 11.49
CA GLU A 36 -2.59 -1.73 12.68
C GLU A 36 -2.45 -2.66 13.89
N SER A 37 -2.36 -3.97 13.66
CA SER A 37 -2.06 -4.98 14.68
C SER A 37 -0.70 -4.81 15.36
N ALA A 38 0.23 -4.08 14.73
CA ALA A 38 1.56 -3.80 15.28
C ALA A 38 1.69 -2.38 15.87
N LEU A 39 0.57 -1.71 16.15
CA LEU A 39 0.55 -0.41 16.82
C LEU A 39 1.20 -0.50 18.21
N HIS A 40 1.86 0.59 18.62
CA HIS A 40 2.50 0.76 19.93
C HIS A 40 3.70 -0.15 20.22
N ASN A 41 4.40 -0.62 19.18
CA ASN A 41 5.71 -1.25 19.32
C ASN A 41 6.83 -0.21 19.15
N GLU A 42 7.68 -0.05 20.18
CA GLU A 42 8.79 0.92 20.19
C GLU A 42 9.88 0.60 19.14
N GLY A 43 10.06 -0.67 18.77
CA GLY A 43 11.02 -1.13 17.74
C GLY A 43 10.48 -1.11 16.31
N ARG A 44 9.17 -0.87 16.14
CA ARG A 44 8.50 -0.82 14.83
C ARG A 44 9.16 0.11 13.79
N PRO A 45 9.59 1.35 14.12
CA PRO A 45 10.19 2.22 13.10
C PRO A 45 11.48 1.64 12.52
N GLU A 46 12.30 0.97 13.32
CA GLU A 46 13.54 0.34 12.87
C GLU A 46 13.27 -0.87 11.99
N GLU A 47 12.31 -1.72 12.39
CA GLU A 47 11.85 -2.86 11.59
C GLU A 47 11.30 -2.43 10.23
N VAL A 48 10.47 -1.37 10.21
CA VAL A 48 9.88 -0.83 8.98
C VAL A 48 10.96 -0.30 8.03
N GLU A 49 11.94 0.44 8.54
CA GLU A 49 13.04 0.93 7.70
C GLU A 49 13.92 -0.22 7.20
N ALA A 50 14.16 -1.26 7.99
CA ALA A 50 14.87 -2.45 7.54
C ALA A 50 14.11 -3.18 6.42
N HIS A 51 12.80 -3.38 6.58
CA HIS A 51 11.96 -4.00 5.55
C HIS A 51 11.87 -3.16 4.28
N LYS A 52 11.83 -1.83 4.40
CA LYS A 52 11.86 -0.90 3.27
C LYS A 52 13.19 -0.98 2.52
N GLN A 53 14.33 -0.96 3.21
CA GLN A 53 15.65 -1.11 2.60
C GLN A 53 15.78 -2.43 1.84
N ASP A 54 15.40 -3.55 2.46
CA ASP A 54 15.42 -4.86 1.80
C ASP A 54 14.48 -4.90 0.58
N GLN A 55 13.33 -4.23 0.63
CA GLN A 55 12.44 -4.15 -0.53
C GLN A 55 13.06 -3.34 -1.68
N LEU A 56 13.72 -2.22 -1.39
CA LEU A 56 14.42 -1.41 -2.39
C LEU A 56 15.61 -2.17 -3.01
N GLN A 57 16.35 -2.94 -2.22
CA GLN A 57 17.43 -3.80 -2.71
C GLN A 57 16.88 -4.87 -3.66
N LYS A 58 15.86 -5.61 -3.24
CA LYS A 58 15.22 -6.65 -4.07
C LYS A 58 14.56 -6.09 -5.32
N GLN A 59 14.01 -4.88 -5.26
CA GLN A 59 13.49 -4.19 -6.43
C GLN A 59 14.60 -3.86 -7.44
N LYS A 60 15.76 -3.39 -6.97
CA LYS A 60 16.93 -3.16 -7.83
C LYS A 60 17.45 -4.45 -8.48
N GLU A 61 17.36 -5.57 -7.77
CA GLU A 61 17.72 -6.90 -8.29
C GLU A 61 16.65 -7.54 -9.22
N GLY A 62 15.50 -6.88 -9.41
CA GLY A 62 14.39 -7.43 -10.20
C GLY A 62 13.59 -8.53 -9.49
N LYS A 63 13.84 -8.77 -8.19
CA LYS A 63 13.12 -9.74 -7.33
C LYS A 63 12.17 -9.05 -6.36
N GLY A 64 11.66 -7.88 -6.74
CA GLY A 64 10.70 -7.14 -5.94
C GLY A 64 9.46 -7.98 -5.67
N HIS A 65 9.10 -8.13 -4.40
CA HIS A 65 7.87 -8.81 -3.98
C HIS A 65 7.09 -7.93 -3.01
N TRP A 66 5.80 -8.19 -2.95
CA TRP A 66 4.92 -7.57 -1.96
C TRP A 66 5.26 -8.11 -0.56
N LYS A 67 5.28 -7.23 0.44
CA LYS A 67 5.60 -7.56 1.82
C LYS A 67 4.46 -7.17 2.74
N ASP A 68 3.98 -8.15 3.48
CA ASP A 68 2.88 -7.97 4.43
C ASP A 68 3.21 -6.99 5.57
N GLU A 69 4.45 -7.02 6.06
CA GLU A 69 4.88 -6.18 7.19
C GLU A 69 4.81 -4.66 6.92
N LEU A 70 4.86 -4.26 5.65
CA LEU A 70 4.74 -2.87 5.22
C LEU A 70 3.30 -2.48 4.85
N ALA A 71 2.44 -3.44 4.57
CA ALA A 71 1.07 -3.22 4.18
C ALA A 71 0.20 -2.88 5.41
N SER A 72 -0.94 -2.22 5.17
CA SER A 72 -1.99 -2.13 6.19
C SER A 72 -2.71 -3.48 6.34
N ASP A 73 -3.35 -3.71 7.48
CA ASP A 73 -4.11 -4.95 7.70
C ASP A 73 -5.21 -5.12 6.65
N SER A 74 -5.87 -4.03 6.25
CA SER A 74 -6.89 -4.07 5.19
C SER A 74 -6.32 -4.47 3.83
N GLU A 75 -5.11 -4.00 3.48
CA GLU A 75 -4.44 -4.38 2.24
C GLU A 75 -3.98 -5.84 2.26
N SER A 76 -3.47 -6.32 3.40
CA SER A 76 -3.04 -7.71 3.58
C SER A 76 -4.15 -8.71 3.32
N ILE A 77 -5.35 -8.45 3.85
CA ILE A 77 -6.53 -9.32 3.71
C ILE A 77 -6.94 -9.40 2.24
N VAL A 78 -7.03 -8.25 1.56
CA VAL A 78 -7.39 -8.22 0.14
C VAL A 78 -6.34 -8.94 -0.72
N LYS A 79 -5.06 -8.83 -0.37
CA LYS A 79 -3.98 -9.53 -1.07
C LYS A 79 -4.01 -11.04 -0.83
N ALA A 80 -4.31 -11.47 0.39
CA ALA A 80 -4.52 -12.87 0.74
C ALA A 80 -5.69 -13.47 -0.04
N ASP A 81 -6.84 -12.78 -0.09
CA ASP A 81 -8.01 -13.22 -0.85
C ASP A 81 -7.72 -13.37 -2.35
N ARG A 82 -6.88 -12.49 -2.91
CA ARG A 82 -6.44 -12.56 -4.30
C ARG A 82 -5.37 -13.63 -4.57
N GLY A 83 -4.81 -14.25 -3.52
CA GLY A 83 -3.69 -15.18 -3.64
C GLY A 83 -2.39 -14.53 -4.10
N GLU A 84 -2.24 -13.22 -3.89
CA GLU A 84 -1.08 -12.41 -4.34
C GLU A 84 0.03 -12.33 -3.27
N THR A 85 0.03 -13.22 -2.29
CA THR A 85 0.98 -13.22 -1.15
C THR A 85 2.35 -13.81 -1.49
N GLY A 86 2.52 -14.38 -2.69
CA GLY A 86 3.80 -14.94 -3.15
C GLY A 86 4.08 -16.38 -2.67
N THR A 87 3.28 -16.91 -1.75
CA THR A 87 3.29 -18.32 -1.32
C THR A 87 2.11 -19.08 -1.91
N SER A 88 2.29 -20.38 -2.16
CA SER A 88 1.19 -21.22 -2.62
C SER A 88 0.15 -21.38 -1.50
N ALA A 89 -1.13 -21.42 -1.84
CA ALA A 89 -2.21 -21.62 -0.86
C ALA A 89 -2.00 -22.88 0.00
N LYS A 90 -1.39 -23.93 -0.56
CA LYS A 90 -1.09 -25.17 0.17
C LYS A 90 -0.03 -24.98 1.24
N ASP A 91 0.98 -24.15 0.97
CA ASP A 91 2.05 -23.88 1.92
C ASP A 91 1.55 -23.01 3.06
N ASN A 92 0.76 -21.97 2.74
CA ASN A 92 0.10 -21.12 3.73
C ASN A 92 -0.82 -21.94 4.66
N ILE A 93 -1.64 -22.84 4.12
CA ILE A 93 -2.53 -23.70 4.95
C ILE A 93 -1.71 -24.59 5.89
N LYS A 94 -0.59 -25.16 5.42
CA LYS A 94 0.26 -26.01 6.27
C LYS A 94 0.92 -25.22 7.39
N GLU A 95 1.37 -23.99 7.13
CA GLU A 95 1.94 -23.13 8.16
C GLU A 95 0.91 -22.77 9.22
N LEU A 96 -0.30 -22.37 8.81
CA LEU A 96 -1.41 -22.10 9.72
C LEU A 96 -1.76 -23.33 10.58
N GLN A 97 -1.78 -24.53 10.00
CA GLN A 97 -2.00 -25.76 10.75
C GLN A 97 -0.93 -25.97 11.83
N LYS A 98 0.35 -25.79 11.50
CA LYS A 98 1.45 -25.90 12.47
C LYS A 98 1.35 -24.85 13.59
N GLU A 99 0.95 -23.62 13.27
CA GLU A 99 0.74 -22.58 14.28
C GLU A 99 -0.42 -22.92 15.22
N THR A 100 -1.52 -23.46 14.69
CA THR A 100 -2.65 -23.91 15.52
C THR A 100 -2.26 -25.07 16.43
N GLU A 101 -1.42 -26.00 15.97
CA GLU A 101 -0.88 -27.09 16.80
C GLU A 101 -0.02 -26.54 17.94
N LYS A 102 0.86 -25.57 17.66
CA LYS A 102 1.69 -24.90 18.69
C LYS A 102 0.83 -24.22 19.75
N LEU A 103 -0.13 -23.41 19.35
CA LEU A 103 -1.04 -22.72 20.27
C LEU A 103 -1.89 -23.69 21.10
N ALA A 104 -2.31 -24.81 20.50
CA ALA A 104 -3.03 -25.87 21.21
C ALA A 104 -2.16 -26.58 22.26
N ASN A 105 -0.87 -26.74 21.99
CA ASN A 105 0.08 -27.31 22.94
C ASN A 105 0.43 -26.34 24.07
N GLU A 106 0.58 -25.04 23.79
CA GLU A 106 0.81 -24.01 24.81
C GLU A 106 -0.37 -23.86 25.77
N LYS A 107 -1.62 -23.96 25.29
CA LYS A 107 -2.83 -23.89 26.12
C LYS A 107 -3.15 -25.16 26.91
N LYS A 108 -2.44 -26.27 26.65
CA LYS A 108 -2.62 -27.55 27.37
C LYS A 108 -1.82 -27.63 28.68
N ILE A 109 -1.17 -26.54 29.08
CA ILE A 109 -0.46 -26.36 30.35
C ILE A 109 -1.33 -25.47 31.25
#